data_AF-A0A7D9J6T3-F1
#
_entry.id   AF-A0A7D9J6T3-F1
#
_cell.length_a   1.000
_cell.length_b   1.000
_cell.length_c   1.000
_cell.angle_alpha   90.00
_cell.angle_beta   90.00
_cell.angle_gamma   90.00
#
_symmetry.space_group_name_H-M   'P 1'
#
loop_
_entity.id
_entity.type
_entity.pdbx_description
1 polymer ?
#
loop_
_entity_poly.entity_id
_entity_poly.type
_entity_poly.pdbx_seq_one_letter_code
_entity_poly.pdbx_strand_id
1 'polypeptide(L)' 'MSSKELELEEEEDQYDARINKSGCAKYHYALQDCYAEHKDWRKCTKEMADFKKCFEKKK' A
#
# COMPACT_ATOMS: atom_id res chain seq x y z
N MET A 1 -22.96 13.89 6.14
CA MET A 1 -21.87 13.02 5.67
C MET A 1 -20.62 13.49 6.39
N SER A 2 -19.98 12.56 7.09
CA SER A 2 -19.06 12.83 8.19
C SER A 2 -17.73 13.36 7.64
N SER A 3 -17.25 14.50 8.15
CA SER A 3 -15.94 15.08 7.83
C SER A 3 -14.76 14.11 7.98
N LYS A 4 -14.98 12.98 8.66
CA LYS A 4 -14.00 11.92 8.88
C LYS A 4 -13.79 10.99 7.68
N GLU A 5 -14.74 10.90 6.74
CA GLU A 5 -14.56 10.11 5.50
C GLU A 5 -13.64 10.81 4.49
N LEU A 6 -13.71 12.14 4.39
CA LEU A 6 -12.81 12.93 3.53
C LEU A 6 -11.35 12.88 3.99
N GLU A 7 -11.09 12.86 5.30
CA GLU A 7 -9.72 12.75 5.84
C GLU A 7 -9.07 11.39 5.52
N LEU A 8 -9.86 10.30 5.46
CA LEU A 8 -9.36 8.96 5.13
C LEU A 8 -9.03 8.83 3.64
N GLU A 9 -9.86 9.37 2.76
CA GLU A 9 -9.59 9.41 1.32
C GLU A 9 -8.34 10.26 1.01
N GLU A 10 -8.20 11.43 1.64
CA GLU A 10 -7.01 12.28 1.46
C GLU A 10 -5.71 11.63 1.99
N GLU A 11 -5.77 10.84 3.07
CA GLU A 11 -4.61 10.09 3.59
C GLU A 11 -4.22 8.89 2.71
N GLU A 12 -5.21 8.13 2.20
CA GLU A 12 -4.96 7.05 1.23
C GLU A 12 -4.31 7.60 -0.04
N ASP A 13 -4.83 8.72 -0.57
CA ASP A 13 -4.29 9.38 -1.76
C ASP A 13 -2.83 9.83 -1.57
N GLN A 14 -2.50 10.38 -0.39
CA GLN A 14 -1.11 10.76 -0.11
C GLN A 14 -0.17 9.56 0.00
N TYR A 15 -0.67 8.44 0.51
CA TYR A 15 0.11 7.21 0.63
C TYR A 15 0.36 6.59 -0.74
N ASP A 16 -0.68 6.45 -1.56
CA ASP A 16 -0.57 5.95 -2.93
C ASP A 16 0.25 6.87 -3.83
N ALA A 17 0.11 8.19 -3.69
CA ALA A 17 0.96 9.16 -4.39
C ALA A 17 2.44 8.95 -4.05
N ARG A 18 2.78 8.70 -2.77
CA ARG A 18 4.16 8.39 -2.36
C ARG A 18 4.65 7.07 -2.92
N ILE A 19 3.80 6.04 -2.95
CA ILE A 19 4.11 4.73 -3.53
C ILE A 19 4.42 4.85 -5.03
N ASN A 20 3.57 5.54 -5.77
CA ASN A 20 3.75 5.80 -7.19
C ASN A 20 5.02 6.61 -7.47
N LYS A 21 5.29 7.64 -6.66
CA LYS A 21 6.48 8.49 -6.81
C LYS A 21 7.79 7.78 -6.43
N SER A 22 7.74 6.83 -5.50
CA SER A 22 8.90 6.05 -5.05
C SER A 22 9.34 4.96 -6.04
N GLY A 23 8.45 4.55 -6.96
CA GLY A 23 8.64 3.40 -7.85
C GLY A 23 8.38 2.04 -7.16
N CYS A 24 7.87 2.04 -5.93
CA CYS A 24 7.50 0.83 -5.18
C CYS A 24 6.08 0.35 -5.48
N ALA A 25 5.37 1.00 -6.40
CA ALA A 25 4.02 0.65 -6.83
C ALA A 25 3.86 -0.83 -7.23
N LYS A 26 4.88 -1.43 -7.87
CA LYS A 26 4.83 -2.85 -8.22
C LYS A 26 4.61 -3.77 -7.01
N TYR A 27 5.19 -3.43 -5.85
CA TYR A 27 5.05 -4.23 -4.63
C TYR A 27 3.72 -3.96 -3.94
N HIS A 28 3.21 -2.73 -4.07
CA HIS A 28 1.88 -2.38 -3.59
C HIS A 28 0.78 -3.13 -4.35
N TYR A 29 0.85 -3.15 -5.70
CA TYR A 29 -0.08 -3.92 -6.52
C TYR A 29 0.05 -5.42 -6.26
N ALA A 30 1.26 -5.96 -6.10
CA ALA A 30 1.44 -7.36 -5.72
C ALA A 30 0.81 -7.69 -4.35
N LEU A 31 0.88 -6.78 -3.39
CA LEU A 31 0.21 -6.92 -2.10
C LEU A 31 -1.32 -6.89 -2.25
N GLN A 32 -1.86 -5.98 -3.07
CA GLN A 32 -3.28 -5.92 -3.39
C GLN A 32 -3.76 -7.20 -4.09
N ASP A 33 -3.00 -7.73 -5.06
CA ASP A 33 -3.31 -8.96 -5.77
C ASP A 33 -3.33 -10.15 -4.81
N CYS A 34 -2.29 -10.30 -3.98
CA CYS A 34 -2.24 -11.36 -2.98
C CYS A 34 -3.41 -11.26 -1.98
N TYR A 35 -3.75 -10.04 -1.56
CA TYR A 35 -4.90 -9.83 -0.69
C TYR A 35 -6.23 -10.08 -1.42
N ALA A 36 -6.34 -9.79 -2.72
CA ALA A 36 -7.52 -10.10 -3.50
C ALA A 36 -7.72 -11.62 -3.65
N GLU A 37 -6.65 -12.37 -3.85
CA GLU A 37 -6.68 -13.84 -3.98
C GLU A 37 -6.92 -14.55 -2.64
N HIS A 38 -6.16 -14.19 -1.61
CA HIS A 38 -6.20 -14.89 -0.33
C HIS A 38 -7.15 -14.26 0.69
N LYS A 39 -7.46 -12.97 0.56
CA LYS A 39 -8.16 -12.15 1.56
C LYS A 39 -7.54 -12.25 2.95
N ASP A 40 -6.25 -12.56 3.01
CA ASP A 40 -5.53 -12.86 4.23
C ASP A 40 -4.13 -12.26 4.15
N TRP A 41 -3.96 -11.10 4.78
CA TRP A 41 -2.71 -10.34 4.78
C TRP A 41 -1.53 -11.12 5.41
N ARG A 42 -1.81 -12.14 6.22
CA ARG A 42 -0.77 -12.99 6.83
C ARG A 42 -0.02 -13.82 5.78
N LYS A 43 -0.71 -14.25 4.72
CA LYS A 43 -0.09 -15.00 3.62
C LYS A 43 0.73 -14.08 2.71
N CYS A 44 0.35 -12.81 2.63
CA CYS A 44 1.03 -11.77 1.86
C CYS A 44 2.16 -11.06 2.64
N THR A 45 2.65 -11.67 3.71
CA THR A 45 3.73 -11.09 4.55
C THR A 45 5.02 -10.88 3.78
N LYS A 46 5.28 -11.69 2.75
CA LYS A 46 6.46 -11.55 1.89
C LYS A 46 6.37 -10.30 1.02
N GLU A 47 5.24 -10.09 0.36
CA GLU A 47 4.90 -8.94 -0.47
C GLU A 47 4.91 -7.67 0.39
N MET A 48 4.40 -7.77 1.62
CA MET A 48 4.40 -6.67 2.58
C MET A 48 5.83 -6.30 3.01
N ALA A 49 6.70 -7.29 3.23
CA ALA A 49 8.11 -7.06 3.55
C ALA A 49 8.89 -6.45 2.38
N ASP A 50 8.61 -6.89 1.14
CA ASP A 50 9.24 -6.34 -0.06
C ASP A 50 8.80 -4.91 -0.34
N PHE A 51 7.49 -4.63 -0.17
CA PHE A 51 6.96 -3.28 -0.21
C PHE A 51 7.65 -2.39 0.84
N LYS A 52 7.72 -2.85 2.09
CA LYS A 52 8.35 -2.09 3.19
C LYS A 52 9.83 -1.82 2.93
N LYS A 53 10.60 -2.80 2.47
CA LYS A 53 12.02 -2.61 2.08
C LYS A 53 12.20 -1.59 0.97
N CYS A 54 11.32 -1.59 -0.02
CA CYS A 54 11.36 -0.63 -1.12
C CYS A 54 11.04 0.79 -0.61
N PHE A 55 10.01 0.90 0.22
CA PHE A 55 9.57 2.17 0.80
C PHE A 55 10.61 2.75 1.78
N GLU A 56 11.24 1.92 2.61
CA GLU A 56 12.32 2.32 3.52
C GLU A 56 13.56 2.84 2.80
N LYS A 57 13.88 2.30 1.62
CA LYS A 57 14.99 2.81 0.78
C LYS A 57 14.71 4.19 0.17
N LYS A 58 13.47 4.65 0.19
CA LYS A 58 13.01 5.91 -0.42
C LYS A 58 12.54 6.93 0.64
N LYS A 59 12.74 6.63 1.92
CA LYS A 59 12.46 7.51 3.05
C LYS A 59 13.36 8.74 3.06
#